data_AF-A0A7L9U6T7-F1
#
_entry.id   AF-A0A7L9U6T7-F1
#
_cell.length_a   1.000
_cell.length_b   1.000
_cell.length_c   1.000
_cell.angle_alpha   90.00
_cell.angle_beta   90.00
_cell.angle_gamma   90.00
#
_symmetry.space_group_name_H-M   'P 1'
#
loop_
_entity.id
_entity.type
_entity.pdbx_description
1 polymer ?
#
loop_
_entity_poly.entity_id
_entity_poly.type
_entity_poly.pdbx_seq_one_letter_code
_entity_poly.pdbx_strand_id
1 'polypeptide(L)'
;MPYDDSLFQIILDSVAAPGSIAQRMHALVDACACRLPHPDWERIRRIDFEADAVQLNGWIRSAWREGVLHQGHQGLWFGIFNPVVENEPVTDLYVASSPVYDDDDVEWSAEIDARDGISYLGSSVLAELYRLAYGTPGRLGNDAEYPLALAYGAMAAASALAQPLPAPQLGTLRGAAAGFDDGDGLHVGVFDNLRFIRRVRAAD
;
A
#
# COMPACT_ATOMS: atom_id res chain seq x y z
N MET A 1 -16.44 -11.80 1.40
CA MET A 1 -16.20 -12.69 2.56
C MET A 1 -15.36 -11.88 3.51
N PRO A 2 -15.68 -11.80 4.82
CA PRO A 2 -14.72 -11.21 5.75
C PRO A 2 -13.50 -12.14 5.75
N TYR A 3 -12.33 -11.60 5.45
CA TYR A 3 -11.08 -12.36 5.58
C TYR A 3 -10.93 -12.80 7.03
N ASP A 4 -10.42 -14.00 7.25
CA ASP A 4 -10.12 -14.53 8.58
C ASP A 4 -9.17 -13.55 9.29
N ASP A 5 -9.55 -13.07 10.49
CA ASP A 5 -8.77 -12.15 11.33
C ASP A 5 -7.29 -12.57 11.45
N SER A 6 -7.01 -13.88 11.37
CA SER A 6 -5.64 -14.39 11.41
C SER A 6 -4.82 -14.07 10.16
N LEU A 7 -5.41 -13.99 8.96
CA LEU A 7 -4.69 -13.56 7.75
C LEU A 7 -4.39 -12.07 7.82
N PHE A 8 -5.34 -11.25 8.27
CA PHE A 8 -5.14 -9.82 8.42
C PHE A 8 -4.05 -9.52 9.44
N GLN A 9 -4.02 -10.25 10.56
CA GLN A 9 -2.93 -10.14 11.53
C GLN A 9 -1.56 -10.49 10.91
N ILE A 10 -1.48 -11.52 10.07
CA ILE A 10 -0.24 -11.87 9.34
C ILE A 10 0.21 -10.73 8.42
N ILE A 11 -0.73 -10.04 7.77
CA ILE A 11 -0.44 -8.84 6.96
C ILE A 11 0.17 -7.75 7.84
N LEU A 12 -0.49 -7.41 8.96
CA LEU A 12 -0.01 -6.39 9.89
C LEU A 12 1.40 -6.70 10.41
N ASP A 13 1.63 -7.94 10.85
CA ASP A 13 2.93 -8.40 11.34
C ASP A 13 4.01 -8.32 10.26
N SER A 14 3.66 -8.70 9.03
CA SER A 14 4.56 -8.64 7.87
C SER A 14 4.94 -7.20 7.54
N VAL A 15 3.99 -6.26 7.56
CA VAL A 15 4.27 -4.82 7.28
C VAL A 15 5.08 -4.20 8.42
N ALA A 16 4.80 -4.58 9.68
CA ALA A 16 5.50 -4.10 10.86
C ALA A 16 6.93 -4.63 11.00
N ALA A 17 7.24 -5.79 10.41
CA ALA A 17 8.52 -6.46 10.56
C ALA A 17 9.72 -5.60 10.08
N PRO A 18 10.90 -5.77 10.67
CA PRO A 18 12.14 -5.21 10.14
C PRO A 18 12.56 -5.91 8.84
N GLY A 19 13.48 -5.31 8.08
CA GLY A 19 14.02 -5.90 6.84
C GLY A 19 13.61 -5.15 5.58
N SER A 20 13.96 -5.71 4.42
CA SER A 20 13.59 -5.17 3.11
C SER A 20 12.13 -5.50 2.75
N ILE A 21 11.58 -4.88 1.71
CA ILE A 21 10.23 -5.20 1.22
C ILE A 21 10.22 -6.66 0.74
N ALA A 22 11.21 -7.08 -0.06
CA ALA A 22 11.31 -8.44 -0.55
C ALA A 22 11.34 -9.50 0.56
N GLN A 23 12.16 -9.29 1.60
CA GLN A 23 12.24 -10.24 2.73
C GLN A 23 10.88 -10.45 3.41
N ARG A 24 10.13 -9.36 3.63
CA ARG A 24 8.83 -9.40 4.30
C ARG A 24 7.74 -9.95 3.39
N MET A 25 7.76 -9.60 2.11
CA MET A 25 6.85 -10.16 1.11
C MET A 25 7.06 -11.66 0.92
N HIS A 26 8.30 -12.14 0.89
CA HIS A 26 8.56 -13.59 0.83
C HIS A 26 8.02 -14.32 2.07
N ALA A 27 8.20 -13.76 3.26
CA ALA A 27 7.65 -14.34 4.49
C ALA A 27 6.10 -14.41 4.45
N LEU A 28 5.45 -13.36 3.94
CA LEU A 28 4.00 -13.35 3.76
C LEU A 28 3.54 -14.39 2.72
N VAL A 29 4.25 -14.48 1.58
CA VAL A 29 3.97 -15.49 0.55
C VAL A 29 4.08 -16.90 1.13
N ASP A 30 5.08 -17.17 1.97
CA ASP A 30 5.21 -18.46 2.65
C ASP A 30 4.04 -18.74 3.60
N ALA A 31 3.60 -17.74 4.37
CA ALA A 31 2.44 -17.88 5.24
C ALA A 31 1.15 -18.16 4.44
N CYS A 32 0.92 -17.43 3.34
CA CYS A 32 -0.21 -17.67 2.43
C CYS A 32 -0.13 -19.07 1.80
N ALA A 33 1.05 -19.50 1.36
CA ALA A 33 1.27 -20.81 0.75
C ALA A 33 1.03 -21.98 1.73
N CYS A 34 1.34 -21.81 3.02
CA CYS A 34 1.01 -22.78 4.05
C CYS A 34 -0.51 -22.92 4.26
N ARG A 35 -1.26 -21.81 4.18
CA ARG A 35 -2.71 -21.79 4.38
C ARG A 35 -3.47 -22.35 3.18
N LEU A 36 -3.03 -22.00 1.97
CA LEU A 36 -3.63 -22.44 0.72
C LEU A 36 -2.54 -22.97 -0.22
N PRO A 37 -2.15 -24.26 -0.13
CA PRO A 37 -1.12 -24.82 -1.00
C PRO A 37 -1.50 -24.73 -2.48
N HIS A 38 -0.66 -24.06 -3.27
CA HIS A 38 -0.86 -23.89 -4.71
C HIS A 38 0.50 -23.72 -5.44
N PRO A 39 0.68 -24.27 -6.66
CA PRO A 39 1.94 -24.14 -7.40
C PRO A 39 2.29 -22.69 -7.79
N ASP A 40 1.33 -21.77 -7.77
CA ASP A 40 1.57 -20.39 -8.19
C ASP A 40 2.31 -19.55 -7.18
N TRP A 41 2.34 -19.97 -5.91
CA TRP A 41 3.19 -19.32 -4.92
C TRP A 41 4.66 -19.36 -5.33
N GLU A 42 5.12 -20.42 -6.00
CA GLU A 42 6.49 -20.47 -6.54
C GLU A 42 6.75 -19.44 -7.64
N ARG A 43 5.71 -19.01 -8.35
CA ARG A 43 5.82 -17.95 -9.36
C ARG A 43 5.84 -16.60 -8.68
N ILE A 44 4.95 -16.38 -7.72
CA ILE A 44 4.86 -15.14 -6.93
C ILE A 44 6.15 -14.91 -6.14
N ARG A 45 6.78 -15.97 -5.59
CA ARG A 45 8.09 -15.88 -4.91
C ARG A 45 9.22 -15.35 -5.79
N ARG A 46 9.07 -15.36 -7.11
CA ARG A 46 10.09 -14.87 -8.04
C ARG A 46 9.91 -13.42 -8.45
N ILE A 47 8.81 -12.78 -8.02
CA ILE A 47 8.63 -11.34 -8.22
C ILE A 47 9.78 -10.61 -7.51
N ASP A 48 10.40 -9.67 -8.22
CA ASP A 48 11.34 -8.73 -7.62
C ASP A 48 10.57 -7.64 -6.89
N PHE A 49 10.25 -7.89 -5.62
CA PHE A 49 9.53 -6.94 -4.78
C PHE A 49 10.31 -5.66 -4.46
N GLU A 50 11.55 -5.50 -4.89
CA GLU A 50 12.30 -4.23 -4.79
C GLU A 50 12.30 -3.45 -6.11
N ALA A 51 11.66 -3.96 -7.17
CA ALA A 51 11.72 -3.35 -8.50
C ALA A 51 11.22 -1.90 -8.53
N ASP A 52 10.24 -1.55 -7.70
CA ASP A 52 9.72 -0.17 -7.62
C ASP A 52 10.56 0.77 -6.74
N ALA A 53 11.63 0.30 -6.07
CA ALA A 53 12.36 1.08 -5.07
C ALA A 53 12.86 2.44 -5.59
N VAL A 54 13.34 2.49 -6.83
CA VAL A 54 13.77 3.74 -7.46
C VAL A 54 12.61 4.70 -7.68
N GLN A 55 11.45 4.17 -8.12
CA GLN A 55 10.26 4.96 -8.37
C GLN A 55 9.66 5.51 -7.07
N LEU A 56 9.61 4.68 -6.02
CA LEU A 56 9.16 5.08 -4.68
C LEU A 56 9.95 6.27 -4.14
N ASN A 57 11.27 6.34 -4.45
CA ASN A 57 12.09 7.48 -4.04
C ASN A 57 11.65 8.82 -4.65
N GLY A 58 11.07 8.80 -5.86
CA GLY A 58 10.62 10.02 -6.54
C GLY A 58 9.15 10.33 -6.29
N TRP A 59 8.33 9.30 -6.11
CA TRP A 59 6.89 9.36 -6.24
C TRP A 59 6.22 10.40 -5.33
N ILE A 60 6.41 10.30 -4.01
CA ILE A 60 5.79 11.24 -3.05
C ILE A 60 6.28 12.68 -3.25
N ARG A 61 7.57 12.85 -3.57
CA ARG A 61 8.13 14.17 -3.86
C ARG A 61 7.53 14.80 -5.12
N SER A 62 7.32 13.98 -6.15
CA SER A 62 6.64 14.41 -7.38
C SER A 62 5.19 14.79 -7.10
N ALA A 63 4.46 13.98 -6.31
CA ALA A 63 3.07 14.26 -5.94
C ALA A 63 2.92 15.62 -5.22
N TRP A 64 3.83 15.97 -4.31
CA TRP A 64 3.88 17.30 -3.73
C TRP A 64 4.23 18.41 -4.73
N ARG A 65 5.23 18.18 -5.58
CA ARG A 65 5.68 19.18 -6.58
C ARG A 65 4.59 19.50 -7.59
N GLU A 66 3.80 18.50 -7.95
CA GLU A 66 2.70 18.60 -8.92
C GLU A 66 1.40 19.12 -8.27
N GLY A 67 1.40 19.36 -6.95
CA GLY A 67 0.26 19.90 -6.23
C GLY A 67 -0.87 18.89 -6.00
N VAL A 68 -0.58 17.60 -6.15
CA VAL A 68 -1.53 16.51 -5.82
C VAL A 68 -1.66 16.37 -4.31
N LEU A 69 -0.54 16.49 -3.59
CA LEU A 69 -0.55 16.53 -2.14
C LEU A 69 -0.60 17.99 -1.68
N HIS A 70 -1.63 18.33 -0.92
CA HIS A 70 -1.95 19.72 -0.56
C HIS A 70 -1.32 20.12 0.76
N GLN A 71 -0.81 21.35 0.82
CA GLN A 71 -0.34 21.93 2.08
C GLN A 71 -1.53 22.16 3.01
N GLY A 72 -1.37 21.88 4.30
CA GLY A 72 -2.47 21.99 5.26
C GLY A 72 -3.22 20.70 5.51
N HIS A 73 -3.10 19.72 4.60
CA HIS A 73 -3.73 18.42 4.77
C HIS A 73 -3.04 17.63 5.90
N GLN A 74 -3.81 16.74 6.50
CA GLN A 74 -3.44 16.02 7.73
C GLN A 74 -3.22 14.53 7.48
N GLY A 75 -3.98 13.92 6.57
CA GLY A 75 -3.88 12.50 6.24
C GLY A 75 -3.29 12.25 4.86
N LEU A 76 -2.52 11.17 4.71
CA LEU A 76 -2.15 10.61 3.40
C LEU A 76 -2.77 9.23 3.24
N TRP A 77 -3.58 9.06 2.20
CA TRP A 77 -4.17 7.78 1.84
C TRP A 77 -3.42 7.16 0.67
N PHE A 78 -3.03 5.91 0.84
CA PHE A 78 -2.37 5.09 -0.16
C PHE A 78 -3.34 4.02 -0.66
N GLY A 79 -4.16 4.41 -1.64
CA GLY A 79 -5.25 3.56 -2.11
C GLY A 79 -4.77 2.52 -3.11
N ILE A 80 -5.20 1.28 -2.89
CA ILE A 80 -4.98 0.14 -3.78
C ILE A 80 -6.22 -0.03 -4.64
N PHE A 81 -6.03 -0.19 -5.93
CA PHE A 81 -7.12 -0.25 -6.90
C PHE A 81 -6.73 -1.07 -8.12
N ASN A 82 -7.72 -1.36 -8.97
CA ASN A 82 -7.52 -2.14 -10.19
C ASN A 82 -7.75 -1.32 -11.47
N PRO A 83 -6.78 -0.50 -11.91
CA PRO A 83 -6.91 0.19 -13.19
C PRO A 83 -6.87 -0.80 -14.36
N VAL A 84 -7.36 -0.33 -15.52
CA VAL A 84 -7.13 -0.99 -16.81
C VAL A 84 -5.97 -0.30 -17.51
N VAL A 85 -4.86 -1.03 -17.71
CA VAL A 85 -3.66 -0.57 -18.42
C VAL A 85 -3.50 -1.41 -19.69
N GLU A 86 -3.41 -0.77 -20.84
CA GLU A 86 -3.28 -1.45 -22.15
C GLU A 86 -4.40 -2.49 -22.44
N ASN A 87 -5.62 -2.24 -21.94
CA ASN A 87 -6.80 -3.12 -21.98
C ASN A 87 -6.74 -4.35 -21.05
N GLU A 88 -5.77 -4.42 -20.15
CA GLU A 88 -5.69 -5.46 -19.13
C GLU A 88 -5.90 -4.86 -17.73
N PRO A 89 -6.74 -5.47 -16.89
CA PRO A 89 -6.78 -5.09 -15.47
C PRO A 89 -5.45 -5.46 -14.81
N VAL A 90 -4.98 -4.57 -13.95
CA VAL A 90 -3.80 -4.76 -13.09
C VAL A 90 -4.14 -4.28 -11.67
N THR A 91 -3.31 -4.58 -10.68
CA THR A 91 -3.34 -3.87 -9.39
C THR A 91 -2.33 -2.72 -9.45
N ASP A 92 -2.68 -1.57 -8.89
CA ASP A 92 -1.75 -0.46 -8.71
C ASP A 92 -2.04 0.28 -7.40
N LEU A 93 -1.17 1.22 -7.06
CA LEU A 93 -1.22 2.06 -5.88
C LEU A 93 -1.33 3.53 -6.29
N TYR A 94 -2.11 4.32 -5.55
CA TYR A 94 -2.11 5.76 -5.66
C TYR A 94 -1.92 6.44 -4.31
N VAL A 95 -1.58 7.72 -4.32
CA VAL A 95 -1.56 8.56 -3.14
C VAL A 95 -2.45 9.78 -3.33
N ALA A 96 -3.19 10.12 -2.29
CA ALA A 96 -3.97 11.33 -2.16
C ALA A 96 -3.87 11.87 -0.72
N SER A 97 -4.18 13.16 -0.53
CA SER A 97 -4.13 13.80 0.79
C SER A 97 -5.52 14.22 1.26
N SER A 98 -5.83 14.04 2.55
CA SER A 98 -7.08 14.45 3.17
C SER A 98 -6.88 15.66 4.11
N PRO A 99 -7.81 16.65 4.12
CA PRO A 99 -7.75 17.77 5.06
C PRO A 99 -7.89 17.34 6.52
N VAL A 100 -8.46 16.15 6.76
CA VAL A 100 -8.67 15.57 8.09
C VAL A 100 -7.84 14.31 8.26
N TYR A 101 -7.54 13.99 9.51
CA TYR A 101 -6.95 12.72 9.91
C TYR A 101 -7.54 12.33 11.26
N ASP A 102 -8.05 11.12 11.33
CA ASP A 102 -8.34 10.44 12.58
C ASP A 102 -7.30 9.32 12.76
N ASP A 103 -6.76 9.20 13.96
CA ASP A 103 -5.80 8.15 14.25
C ASP A 103 -6.52 6.81 14.44
N ASP A 104 -7.76 6.83 14.89
CA ASP A 104 -8.49 5.62 15.33
C ASP A 104 -9.45 5.05 14.28
N ASP A 105 -9.64 5.74 13.15
CA ASP A 105 -10.57 5.37 12.08
C ASP A 105 -9.94 5.75 10.73
N VAL A 106 -10.10 4.96 9.67
CA VAL A 106 -9.64 5.32 8.30
C VAL A 106 -10.72 5.91 7.43
N GLU A 107 -11.97 6.02 7.89
CA GLU A 107 -13.07 6.66 7.17
C GLU A 107 -12.76 8.13 6.82
N TRP A 108 -11.81 8.79 7.47
CA TRP A 108 -11.31 10.12 7.03
C TRP A 108 -10.77 10.12 5.60
N SER A 109 -10.42 8.95 5.04
CA SER A 109 -10.03 8.80 3.64
C SER A 109 -11.21 9.04 2.69
N ALA A 110 -12.45 8.85 3.12
CA ALA A 110 -13.65 9.17 2.33
C ALA A 110 -13.82 10.70 2.12
N GLU A 111 -13.18 11.52 2.94
CA GLU A 111 -13.15 12.99 2.81
C GLU A 111 -12.17 13.48 1.73
N ILE A 112 -11.50 12.56 1.03
CA ILE A 112 -10.62 12.89 -0.09
C ILE A 112 -11.47 13.28 -1.31
N ASP A 113 -11.33 14.51 -1.77
CA ASP A 113 -11.91 14.95 -3.03
C ASP A 113 -11.01 14.51 -4.20
N ALA A 114 -11.47 13.57 -5.02
CA ALA A 114 -10.72 13.11 -6.19
C ALA A 114 -10.37 14.26 -7.18
N ARG A 115 -11.09 15.39 -7.12
CA ARG A 115 -10.78 16.60 -7.93
C ARG A 115 -9.52 17.32 -7.47
N ASP A 116 -9.09 17.09 -6.22
CA ASP A 116 -7.85 17.62 -5.66
C ASP A 116 -6.60 16.90 -6.20
N GLY A 117 -6.81 15.84 -6.99
CA GLY A 117 -5.78 15.12 -7.70
C GLY A 117 -5.39 13.83 -7.01
N ILE A 118 -4.91 12.89 -7.82
CA ILE A 118 -4.41 11.58 -7.39
C ILE A 118 -3.09 11.34 -8.11
N SER A 119 -2.08 10.82 -7.41
CA SER A 119 -0.80 10.45 -8.00
C SER A 119 -0.65 8.95 -7.99
N TYR A 120 -0.65 8.35 -9.17
CA TYR A 120 -0.49 6.92 -9.37
C TYR A 120 0.99 6.51 -9.32
N LEU A 121 1.27 5.38 -8.68
CA LEU A 121 2.61 4.81 -8.65
C LEU A 121 2.96 4.21 -10.01
N GLY A 122 2.08 3.44 -10.65
CA GLY A 122 2.43 2.67 -11.85
C GLY A 122 3.33 1.49 -11.52
N SER A 123 3.00 0.77 -10.44
CA SER A 123 3.82 -0.30 -9.88
C SER A 123 3.95 -1.50 -10.83
N SER A 124 5.20 -1.82 -11.17
CA SER A 124 5.50 -3.03 -11.96
C SER A 124 5.25 -4.30 -11.14
N VAL A 125 5.52 -4.24 -9.84
CA VAL A 125 5.34 -5.33 -8.87
C VAL A 125 3.88 -5.69 -8.69
N LEU A 126 3.01 -4.71 -8.42
CA LEU A 126 1.57 -4.94 -8.26
C LEU A 126 0.92 -5.41 -9.57
N ALA A 127 1.37 -4.88 -10.71
CA ALA A 127 0.89 -5.35 -12.01
C ALA A 127 1.28 -6.81 -12.28
N GLU A 128 2.50 -7.23 -11.96
CA GLU A 128 2.93 -8.62 -12.09
C GLU A 128 2.16 -9.55 -11.12
N LEU A 129 1.97 -9.11 -9.88
CA LEU A 129 1.19 -9.81 -8.87
C LEU A 129 -0.23 -10.09 -9.37
N TYR A 130 -0.93 -9.07 -9.90
CA TYR A 130 -2.27 -9.24 -10.44
C TYR A 130 -2.30 -10.26 -11.59
N ARG A 131 -1.36 -10.16 -12.53
CA ARG A 131 -1.27 -11.11 -13.66
C ARG A 131 -1.04 -12.54 -13.18
N LEU A 132 -0.24 -12.76 -12.14
CA LEU A 132 -0.06 -14.08 -11.56
C LEU A 132 -1.29 -14.55 -10.79
N ALA A 133 -2.01 -13.65 -10.13
CA ALA A 133 -3.23 -13.94 -9.39
C ALA A 133 -4.43 -14.27 -10.31
N TYR A 134 -4.61 -13.60 -11.45
CA TYR A 134 -5.82 -13.75 -12.29
C TYR A 134 -5.57 -14.13 -13.75
N GLY A 135 -4.32 -14.17 -14.23
CA GLY A 135 -4.02 -14.24 -15.67
C GLY A 135 -4.55 -15.48 -16.41
N THR A 136 -4.96 -16.53 -15.70
CA THR A 136 -5.71 -17.66 -16.27
C THR A 136 -6.79 -18.18 -15.30
N PRO A 137 -7.80 -18.93 -15.78
CA PRO A 137 -8.71 -19.63 -14.87
C PRO A 137 -7.99 -20.58 -13.92
N GLY A 138 -8.49 -20.70 -12.68
CA GLY A 138 -7.94 -21.61 -11.66
C GLY A 138 -6.67 -21.12 -10.97
N ARG A 139 -6.32 -19.84 -11.12
CA ARG A 139 -5.27 -19.16 -10.33
C ARG A 139 -5.76 -18.83 -8.93
N LEU A 140 -4.84 -18.36 -8.09
CA LEU A 140 -5.10 -17.97 -6.70
C LEU A 140 -6.13 -16.84 -6.56
N GLY A 141 -6.28 -15.99 -7.58
CA GLY A 141 -7.21 -14.86 -7.55
C GLY A 141 -7.04 -14.00 -6.31
N ASN A 142 -8.14 -13.72 -5.64
CA ASN A 142 -8.17 -12.86 -4.47
C ASN A 142 -7.40 -13.42 -3.26
N ASP A 143 -7.22 -14.75 -3.18
CA ASP A 143 -6.40 -15.38 -2.11
C ASP A 143 -4.93 -14.97 -2.21
N ALA A 144 -4.47 -14.53 -3.39
CA ALA A 144 -3.15 -13.93 -3.60
C ALA A 144 -3.21 -12.40 -3.65
N GLU A 145 -4.15 -11.82 -4.41
CA GLU A 145 -4.19 -10.37 -4.61
C GLU A 145 -4.36 -9.63 -3.29
N TYR A 146 -5.41 -9.92 -2.55
CA TYR A 146 -5.75 -9.16 -1.35
C TYR A 146 -4.59 -9.06 -0.34
N PRO A 147 -4.07 -10.19 0.20
CA PRO A 147 -3.07 -10.08 1.26
C PRO A 147 -1.76 -9.48 0.74
N LEU A 148 -1.37 -9.82 -0.49
CA LEU A 148 -0.08 -9.40 -1.02
C LEU A 148 -0.10 -7.94 -1.51
N ALA A 149 -1.18 -7.50 -2.15
CA ALA A 149 -1.32 -6.11 -2.58
C ALA A 149 -1.45 -5.17 -1.38
N LEU A 150 -2.24 -5.55 -0.36
CA LEU A 150 -2.37 -4.76 0.86
C LEU A 150 -1.03 -4.62 1.59
N ALA A 151 -0.33 -5.73 1.79
CA ALA A 151 0.98 -5.73 2.43
C ALA A 151 2.01 -4.92 1.64
N TYR A 152 2.10 -5.16 0.33
CA TYR A 152 3.05 -4.45 -0.53
C TYR A 152 2.76 -2.96 -0.58
N GLY A 153 1.49 -2.56 -0.78
CA GLY A 153 1.07 -1.16 -0.81
C GLY A 153 1.44 -0.42 0.48
N ALA A 154 1.16 -1.03 1.64
CA ALA A 154 1.54 -0.48 2.93
C ALA A 154 3.06 -0.39 3.14
N MET A 155 3.82 -1.41 2.72
CA MET A 155 5.29 -1.39 2.81
C MET A 155 5.91 -0.35 1.87
N ALA A 156 5.37 -0.20 0.65
CA ALA A 156 5.77 0.78 -0.34
C ALA A 156 5.49 2.20 0.17
N ALA A 157 4.32 2.44 0.75
CA ALA A 157 3.96 3.68 1.42
C ALA A 157 4.94 4.02 2.55
N ALA A 158 5.15 3.08 3.48
CA ALA A 158 6.09 3.26 4.59
C ALA A 158 7.52 3.57 4.10
N SER A 159 7.97 2.87 3.06
CA SER A 159 9.30 3.05 2.47
C SER A 159 9.44 4.43 1.82
N ALA A 160 8.42 4.90 1.09
CA ALA A 160 8.42 6.21 0.48
C ALA A 160 8.40 7.34 1.52
N LEU A 161 7.63 7.18 2.60
CA LEU A 161 7.51 8.17 3.68
C LEU A 161 8.70 8.20 4.64
N ALA A 162 9.44 7.10 4.78
CA ALA A 162 10.65 7.04 5.60
C ALA A 162 11.82 7.85 5.01
N GLN A 163 11.71 8.28 3.76
CA GLN A 163 12.74 9.08 3.10
C GLN A 163 12.70 10.53 3.55
N PRO A 164 13.82 11.28 3.43
CA PRO A 164 13.82 12.70 3.74
C PRO A 164 12.84 13.48 2.86
N LEU A 165 11.73 13.93 3.44
CA LEU A 165 10.76 14.81 2.79
C LEU A 165 10.99 16.26 3.25
N PRO A 166 10.82 17.26 2.37
CA PRO A 166 10.89 18.67 2.73
C PRO A 166 10.02 19.04 3.93
N ALA A 167 10.60 19.68 4.95
CA ALA A 167 9.90 20.08 6.18
C ALA A 167 8.56 20.82 5.96
N PRO A 168 8.42 21.75 4.99
CA PRO A 168 7.14 22.42 4.73
C PRO A 168 6.01 21.45 4.33
N GLN A 169 6.34 20.32 3.70
CA GLN A 169 5.37 19.31 3.26
C GLN A 169 4.88 18.44 4.42
N LEU A 170 5.64 18.38 5.52
CA LEU A 170 5.33 17.52 6.66
C LEU A 170 4.65 18.26 7.82
N GLY A 171 4.62 19.59 7.80
CA GLY A 171 4.26 20.41 8.98
C GLY A 171 2.85 20.20 9.52
N THR A 172 1.92 19.74 8.68
CA THR A 172 0.50 19.54 9.02
C THR A 172 0.07 18.09 9.02
N LEU A 173 0.88 17.21 8.41
CA LEU A 173 0.59 15.78 8.36
C LEU A 173 0.59 15.18 9.76
N ARG A 174 -0.36 14.27 10.00
CA ARG A 174 -0.57 13.56 11.26
C ARG A 174 -0.36 12.07 11.10
N GLY A 175 -0.83 11.48 9.99
CA GLY A 175 -0.55 10.09 9.69
C GLY A 175 -0.85 9.69 8.27
N ALA A 176 -0.66 8.40 8.02
CA ALA A 176 -0.86 7.78 6.74
C ALA A 176 -1.49 6.38 6.90
N ALA A 177 -2.38 6.04 5.98
CA ALA A 177 -3.02 4.73 5.89
C ALA A 177 -2.97 4.20 4.45
N ALA A 178 -3.10 2.89 4.30
CA ALA A 178 -3.15 2.21 3.02
C ALA A 178 -4.27 1.18 3.02
N GLY A 179 -4.95 1.00 1.89
CA GLY A 179 -6.06 0.06 1.82
C GLY A 179 -6.82 0.08 0.51
N PHE A 180 -7.84 -0.76 0.45
CA PHE A 180 -8.88 -0.73 -0.59
C PHE A 180 -10.02 0.23 -0.17
N ASP A 181 -10.97 0.43 -1.07
CA ASP A 181 -12.08 1.39 -0.94
C ASP A 181 -13.15 1.02 0.11
N ASP A 182 -13.27 -0.25 0.53
CA ASP A 182 -14.37 -0.76 1.39
C ASP A 182 -13.90 -1.31 2.76
N GLY A 183 -13.19 -0.49 3.56
CA GLY A 183 -12.84 -0.81 4.97
C GLY A 183 -11.66 -1.77 5.16
N ASP A 184 -11.09 -2.28 4.07
CA ASP A 184 -9.87 -3.09 4.08
C ASP A 184 -8.63 -2.18 4.10
N GLY A 185 -8.44 -1.49 5.22
CA GLY A 185 -7.37 -0.51 5.43
C GLY A 185 -6.54 -0.78 6.68
N LEU A 186 -5.32 -0.25 6.68
CA LEU A 186 -4.45 -0.25 7.84
C LEU A 186 -3.73 1.08 7.98
N HIS A 187 -3.49 1.50 9.21
CA HIS A 187 -2.60 2.63 9.48
C HIS A 187 -1.16 2.18 9.23
N VAL A 188 -0.42 2.97 8.45
CA VAL A 188 0.98 2.69 8.11
C VAL A 188 1.90 3.38 9.12
N GLY A 189 1.52 4.56 9.60
CA GLY A 189 2.25 5.27 10.64
C GLY A 189 1.82 6.72 10.82
N VAL A 190 2.57 7.42 11.66
CA VAL A 190 2.28 8.79 12.07
C VAL A 190 3.44 9.72 11.74
N PHE A 191 3.15 11.01 11.62
CA PHE A 191 4.17 12.05 11.51
C PHE A 191 4.37 12.72 12.87
N ASP A 192 5.60 12.64 13.38
CA ASP A 192 6.01 13.30 14.62
C ASP A 192 7.31 14.06 14.39
N ASN A 193 7.39 15.29 14.87
CA ASN A 193 8.56 16.16 14.73
C ASN A 193 9.12 16.21 13.30
N LEU A 194 8.24 16.34 12.30
CA LEU A 194 8.57 16.36 10.87
C LEU A 194 9.28 15.09 10.39
N ARG A 195 8.99 13.94 11.02
CA ARG A 195 9.49 12.63 10.63
C ARG A 195 8.35 11.64 10.58
N PHE A 196 8.40 10.76 9.59
CA PHE A 196 7.51 9.62 9.56
C PHE A 196 7.99 8.55 10.55
N ILE A 197 7.09 8.09 11.40
CA ILE A 197 7.29 6.98 12.33
C ILE A 197 6.33 5.86 11.91
N ARG A 198 6.90 4.77 11.39
CA ARG A 198 6.13 3.57 11.05
C ARG A 198 5.48 3.01 12.32
N ARG A 199 4.15 2.93 12.32
CA ARG A 199 3.32 2.38 13.39
C ARG A 199 2.12 1.70 12.74
N VAL A 200 2.30 0.41 12.48
CA VAL A 200 1.32 -0.39 11.75
C VAL A 200 0.25 -0.88 12.70
N ARG A 201 -1.02 -0.64 12.37
CA ARG A 201 -2.18 -1.20 13.09
C ARG A 201 -3.37 -1.35 12.14
N ALA A 202 -4.31 -2.21 12.52
CA ALA A 202 -5.62 -2.27 11.88
C ALA A 202 -6.27 -0.87 11.89
N ALA A 203 -7.04 -0.57 10.85
CA ALA A 203 -8.06 0.45 10.93
C ALA A 203 -9.31 -0.19 11.57
N ASP A 204 -9.87 0.45 12.59
CA ASP A 204 -11.13 0.03 13.20
C ASP A 204 -12.34 0.53 12.39
#